data_AF-A0A9B0U8X0-F1
#
_entry.id   AF-A0A9B0U8X0-F1
#
_cell.length_a   1.000
_cell.length_b   1.000
_cell.length_c   1.000
_cell.angle_alpha   90.00
_cell.angle_beta   90.00
_cell.angle_gamma   90.00
#
_symmetry.space_group_name_H-M   'P 1'
#
loop_
_entity.id
_entity.type
_entity.pdbx_description
1 polymer ?
#
loop_
_entity_poly.entity_id
_entity_poly.type
_entity_poly.pdbx_seq_one_letter_code
_entity_poly.pdbx_strand_id
1 'polypeptide(L)'
;MKMRENKPLPPVPVLNLVGINGGDPEDNDIRKKREKIKEMMKHAWDNYRMYGWGHNELRPIARKGHSTNIFGSSQMGATIVDALDTLYIMGLHDEFRDGQKWIEDNLDFSVNSEVSVFEVNIRFIGGLLAAYYLSGEEIFKIKAVQLAEKLLPAFNTPTGIPWAMVNLKSGVGRNWGWASAGSSILAEFGTLHMEFVHLSYLTGNPVYFKKVMHIRKLLQKMDRPNGLYPNYLNPRTGRWGQYHTSVGGLGDSFYEYLLKAWLMSDKTDHEARKMYDDAIEAIEKHLIKKSRGGLIFIGEWKNGHLEKKMGHLACFAGGMFALGADGSRTDKAGHYLELGAEIARTCHESYDRT
;
A
#
# COMPACT_ATOMS: atom_id res chain seq x y z
N MET A 1 -32.98 9.49 -16.98
CA MET A 1 -31.74 9.17 -16.25
C MET A 1 -31.15 10.49 -15.78
N LYS A 2 -31.38 10.90 -14.53
CA LYS A 2 -30.91 12.19 -14.02
C LYS A 2 -29.39 12.16 -13.93
N MET A 3 -28.71 13.04 -14.67
CA MET A 3 -27.31 13.35 -14.42
C MET A 3 -27.18 13.71 -12.93
N ARG A 4 -26.37 12.96 -12.17
CA ARG A 4 -25.98 13.41 -10.84
C ARG A 4 -25.22 14.72 -11.06
N GLU A 5 -25.78 15.83 -10.61
CA GLU A 5 -25.01 17.07 -10.47
C GLU A 5 -23.78 16.74 -9.63
N ASN A 6 -22.59 16.90 -10.21
CA ASN A 6 -21.34 16.81 -9.46
C ASN A 6 -21.30 17.97 -8.49
N LYS A 7 -21.84 17.76 -7.28
CA LYS A 7 -21.65 18.70 -6.18
C LYS A 7 -20.13 18.89 -6.01
N PRO A 8 -19.65 20.14 -5.94
CA PRO A 8 -18.24 20.38 -5.66
C PRO A 8 -17.86 19.68 -4.35
N LEU A 9 -16.70 19.02 -4.35
CA LEU A 9 -16.16 18.42 -3.13
C LEU A 9 -15.95 19.53 -2.10
N PRO A 10 -16.11 19.25 -0.79
CA PRO A 10 -15.91 20.27 0.22
C PRO A 10 -14.48 20.83 0.13
N PRO A 11 -14.30 22.15 0.39
CA PRO A 11 -12.98 22.71 0.54
C PRO A 11 -12.35 22.10 1.79
N VAL A 12 -11.12 21.61 1.64
CA VAL A 12 -10.34 21.06 2.74
C VAL A 12 -9.11 21.94 2.87
N PRO A 13 -8.73 22.38 4.08
CA PRO A 13 -7.50 23.13 4.26
C PRO A 13 -6.33 22.31 3.70
N VAL A 14 -5.69 22.80 2.64
CA VAL A 14 -4.42 22.25 2.20
C VAL A 14 -3.43 22.62 3.30
N LEU A 15 -2.88 21.60 3.96
CA LEU A 15 -1.89 21.80 5.01
C LEU A 15 -0.69 22.56 4.41
N ASN A 16 -0.16 23.54 5.14
CA ASN A 16 1.15 24.11 4.82
C ASN A 16 2.18 22.99 5.02
N LEU A 17 2.49 22.27 3.94
CA LEU A 17 3.45 21.19 3.98
C LEU A 17 4.84 21.75 4.32
N VAL A 18 5.47 21.14 5.32
CA VAL A 18 6.83 21.47 5.75
C VAL A 18 7.79 20.53 5.03
N GLY A 19 8.92 21.06 4.54
CA GLY A 19 10.00 20.23 3.97
C GLY A 19 9.78 19.74 2.55
N ILE A 20 8.86 20.35 1.78
CA ILE A 20 8.59 19.97 0.38
C ILE A 20 9.53 20.61 -0.64
N ASN A 21 10.22 21.69 -0.28
CA ASN A 21 11.15 22.41 -1.15
C ASN A 21 12.49 22.62 -0.46
N GLY A 22 13.59 22.29 -1.14
CA GLY A 22 14.96 22.54 -0.67
C GLY A 22 15.55 21.44 0.21
N GLY A 23 16.57 21.78 1.00
CA GLY A 23 17.27 20.84 1.88
C GLY A 23 18.42 20.09 1.19
N ASP A 24 19.28 20.81 0.47
CA ASP A 24 20.50 20.22 -0.06
C ASP A 24 21.37 19.68 1.09
N PRO A 25 21.82 18.41 1.01
CA PRO A 25 22.79 17.89 1.94
C PRO A 25 24.02 18.81 1.97
N GLU A 26 24.46 19.16 3.18
CA GLU A 26 25.68 19.95 3.39
C GLU A 26 26.90 19.21 2.84
N ASP A 27 26.94 17.89 3.01
CA ASP A 27 27.98 17.01 2.50
C ASP A 27 27.89 16.87 0.96
N ASN A 28 29.00 17.21 0.28
CA ASN A 28 29.10 17.19 -1.17
C ASN A 28 28.92 15.79 -1.77
N ASP A 29 29.40 14.74 -1.11
CA ASP A 29 29.29 13.39 -1.61
C ASP A 29 27.88 12.84 -1.43
N ILE A 30 27.19 13.21 -0.34
CA ILE A 30 25.74 12.93 -0.19
C ILE A 30 24.93 13.67 -1.26
N ARG A 31 25.27 14.92 -1.56
CA ARG A 31 24.61 15.67 -2.63
C ARG A 31 24.78 14.99 -4.00
N LYS A 32 26.01 14.58 -4.35
CA LYS A 32 26.28 13.84 -5.59
C LYS A 32 25.48 12.54 -5.67
N LYS A 33 25.39 11.78 -4.58
CA LYS A 33 24.59 10.55 -4.50
C LYS A 33 23.11 10.84 -4.74
N ARG A 34 22.56 11.90 -4.11
CA ARG A 34 21.16 12.32 -4.30
C ARG A 34 20.89 12.72 -5.75
N GLU A 35 21.76 13.53 -6.35
CA GLU A 35 21.62 13.94 -7.77
C GLU A 35 21.72 12.74 -8.71
N LYS A 36 22.55 11.73 -8.39
CA LYS A 36 22.60 10.51 -9.17
C LYS A 36 21.28 9.74 -9.15
N ILE A 37 20.57 9.72 -8.01
CA ILE A 37 19.23 9.11 -7.90
C ILE A 37 18.21 9.88 -8.76
N LYS A 38 18.26 11.22 -8.75
CA LYS A 38 17.43 12.05 -9.63
C LYS A 38 17.71 11.79 -11.12
N GLU A 39 18.98 11.62 -11.50
CA GLU A 39 19.36 11.22 -12.86
C GLU A 39 18.78 9.85 -13.24
N MET A 40 18.80 8.88 -12.32
CA MET A 40 18.19 7.54 -12.53
C MET A 40 16.67 7.63 -12.71
N MET A 41 15.98 8.45 -11.92
CA MET A 41 14.55 8.71 -12.09
C MET A 41 14.26 9.32 -13.46
N LYS A 42 15.06 10.32 -13.88
CA LYS A 42 14.92 10.95 -15.19
C LYS A 42 15.15 9.95 -16.33
N HIS A 43 16.17 9.09 -16.22
CA HIS A 43 16.37 8.01 -17.18
C HIS A 43 15.15 7.08 -17.28
N ALA A 44 14.59 6.65 -16.15
CA ALA A 44 13.41 5.78 -16.13
C ALA A 44 12.18 6.48 -16.72
N TRP A 45 11.91 7.72 -16.32
CA TRP A 45 10.78 8.52 -16.78
C TRP A 45 10.86 8.83 -18.27
N ASP A 46 12.01 9.32 -18.75
CA ASP A 46 12.18 9.70 -20.17
C ASP A 46 12.00 8.47 -21.08
N ASN A 47 12.48 7.29 -20.67
CA ASN A 47 12.26 6.05 -21.42
C ASN A 47 10.80 5.57 -21.33
N TYR A 48 10.13 5.70 -20.17
CA TYR A 48 8.70 5.43 -20.06
C TYR A 48 7.89 6.35 -20.98
N ARG A 49 8.18 7.66 -20.96
CA ARG A 49 7.54 8.65 -21.82
C ARG A 49 7.77 8.35 -23.30
N MET A 50 8.95 7.90 -23.68
CA MET A 50 9.28 7.60 -25.07
C MET A 50 8.59 6.34 -25.60
N TYR A 51 8.48 5.28 -24.79
CA TYR A 51 8.11 3.94 -25.28
C TYR A 51 6.85 3.34 -24.65
N GLY A 52 6.33 3.95 -23.59
CA GLY A 52 5.26 3.42 -22.76
C GLY A 52 4.22 4.45 -22.31
N TRP A 53 4.22 5.66 -22.87
CA TRP A 53 3.30 6.73 -22.44
C TRP A 53 1.83 6.29 -22.45
N GLY A 54 1.16 6.47 -21.31
CA GLY A 54 -0.23 6.06 -21.09
C GLY A 54 -0.44 4.57 -20.77
N HIS A 55 0.53 3.71 -21.05
CA HIS A 55 0.49 2.31 -20.61
C HIS A 55 0.75 2.22 -19.10
N ASN A 56 0.35 1.09 -18.50
CA ASN A 56 0.54 0.89 -17.05
C ASN A 56 2.02 0.80 -16.70
N GLU A 57 2.83 0.14 -17.52
CA GLU A 57 4.27 -0.09 -17.29
C GLU A 57 5.06 -0.05 -18.61
N LEU A 58 6.40 -0.06 -18.50
CA LEU A 58 7.33 -0.16 -19.62
C LEU A 58 8.00 -1.55 -19.65
N ARG A 59 8.12 -2.15 -20.84
CA ARG A 59 9.09 -3.23 -21.11
C ARG A 59 10.37 -2.60 -21.70
N PRO A 60 11.40 -2.31 -20.89
CA PRO A 60 12.51 -1.45 -21.31
C PRO A 60 13.37 -2.08 -22.42
N ILE A 61 13.62 -3.40 -22.37
CA ILE A 61 14.39 -4.10 -23.40
C ILE A 61 13.64 -4.14 -24.74
N ALA A 62 12.34 -4.41 -24.69
CA ALA A 62 11.49 -4.48 -25.88
C ALA A 62 11.01 -3.11 -26.36
N ARG A 63 11.31 -2.03 -25.62
CA ARG A 63 10.91 -0.64 -25.90
C ARG A 63 9.42 -0.50 -26.26
N LYS A 64 8.56 -1.06 -25.42
CA LYS A 64 7.11 -0.97 -25.60
C LYS A 64 6.35 -0.93 -24.29
N GLY A 65 5.16 -0.36 -24.32
CA GLY A 65 4.23 -0.38 -23.19
C GLY A 65 3.82 -1.80 -22.77
N HIS A 66 3.48 -1.92 -21.49
CA HIS A 66 2.97 -3.13 -20.87
C HIS A 66 1.73 -2.81 -20.03
N SER A 67 0.69 -3.62 -20.18
CA SER A 67 -0.49 -3.57 -19.32
C SER A 67 -0.62 -4.93 -18.63
N THR A 68 -0.31 -4.97 -17.35
CA THR A 68 -0.46 -6.15 -16.50
C THR A 68 -1.93 -6.41 -16.17
N ASN A 69 -2.30 -7.68 -16.04
CA ASN A 69 -3.68 -8.06 -15.71
C ASN A 69 -4.20 -7.49 -14.36
N ILE A 70 -3.33 -7.09 -13.44
CA ILE A 70 -3.72 -6.56 -12.12
C ILE A 70 -4.43 -5.18 -12.20
N PHE A 71 -4.11 -4.36 -13.20
CA PHE A 71 -4.81 -3.11 -13.52
C PHE A 71 -5.83 -3.33 -14.64
N GLY A 72 -6.09 -4.61 -14.96
CA GLY A 72 -6.90 -5.02 -16.08
C GLY A 72 -6.24 -4.78 -17.43
N SER A 73 -7.01 -4.95 -18.51
CA SER A 73 -6.52 -4.81 -19.88
C SER A 73 -6.46 -3.36 -20.37
N SER A 74 -6.98 -2.42 -19.57
CA SER A 74 -7.08 -1.00 -19.95
C SER A 74 -5.78 -0.24 -19.66
N GLN A 75 -5.49 0.75 -20.51
CA GLN A 75 -4.39 1.69 -20.31
C GLN A 75 -4.82 2.74 -19.29
N MET A 76 -4.43 2.55 -18.03
CA MET A 76 -4.76 3.46 -16.94
C MET A 76 -3.57 4.36 -16.56
N GLY A 77 -2.42 4.20 -17.19
CA GLY A 77 -1.24 5.03 -16.91
C GLY A 77 -0.71 4.83 -15.48
N ALA A 78 -0.67 3.59 -14.98
CA ALA A 78 -0.20 3.30 -13.62
C ALA A 78 1.15 3.97 -13.31
N THR A 79 2.16 3.84 -14.19
CA THR A 79 3.46 4.51 -14.02
C THR A 79 3.35 6.04 -13.99
N ILE A 80 2.40 6.66 -14.71
CA ILE A 80 2.18 8.11 -14.64
C ILE A 80 1.73 8.49 -13.24
N VAL A 81 0.69 7.82 -12.73
CA VAL A 81 0.09 8.13 -11.42
C VAL A 81 1.06 7.84 -10.28
N ASP A 82 1.71 6.68 -10.31
CA ASP A 82 2.62 6.18 -9.26
C ASP A 82 3.94 6.99 -9.17
N ALA A 83 4.27 7.77 -10.21
CA ALA A 83 5.49 8.58 -10.26
C ALA A 83 5.28 10.05 -9.86
N LEU A 84 4.04 10.54 -9.79
CA LEU A 84 3.77 11.99 -9.65
C LEU A 84 4.41 12.59 -8.40
N ASP A 85 4.23 11.95 -7.25
CA ASP A 85 4.78 12.45 -5.99
C ASP A 85 6.31 12.44 -6.01
N THR A 86 6.92 11.40 -6.59
CA THR A 86 8.37 11.24 -6.76
C THR A 86 8.92 12.34 -7.67
N LEU A 87 8.28 12.60 -8.82
CA LEU A 87 8.65 13.70 -9.71
C LEU A 87 8.57 15.04 -8.97
N TYR A 88 7.50 15.25 -8.20
CA TYR A 88 7.28 16.48 -7.45
C TYR A 88 8.37 16.72 -6.39
N ILE A 89 8.66 15.73 -5.52
CA ILE A 89 9.67 15.87 -4.46
C ILE A 89 11.10 15.94 -5.00
N MET A 90 11.36 15.44 -6.20
CA MET A 90 12.65 15.60 -6.89
C MET A 90 12.79 16.95 -7.61
N GLY A 91 11.75 17.81 -7.60
CA GLY A 91 11.73 19.08 -8.32
C GLY A 91 11.67 18.91 -9.85
N LEU A 92 11.18 17.77 -10.34
CA LEU A 92 10.94 17.49 -11.77
C LEU A 92 9.53 17.96 -12.14
N HIS A 93 9.28 19.25 -11.95
CA HIS A 93 7.93 19.82 -12.06
C HIS A 93 7.41 19.88 -13.50
N ASP A 94 8.29 19.90 -14.50
CA ASP A 94 7.89 19.88 -15.91
C ASP A 94 7.30 18.50 -16.25
N GLU A 95 8.01 17.44 -15.87
CA GLU A 95 7.57 16.05 -15.98
C GLU A 95 6.28 15.79 -15.18
N PHE A 96 6.17 16.36 -13.97
CA PHE A 96 4.93 16.32 -13.19
C PHE A 96 3.73 16.91 -13.94
N ARG A 97 3.90 18.09 -14.56
CA ARG A 97 2.84 18.76 -15.32
C ARG A 97 2.42 17.96 -16.56
N ASP A 98 3.37 17.28 -17.20
CA ASP A 98 3.07 16.35 -18.30
C ASP A 98 2.16 15.20 -17.83
N GLY A 99 2.47 14.62 -16.66
CA GLY A 99 1.66 13.57 -16.04
C GLY A 99 0.27 14.07 -15.63
N GLN A 100 0.19 15.25 -15.01
CA GLN A 100 -1.07 15.91 -14.66
C GLN A 100 -1.97 16.09 -15.89
N LYS A 101 -1.41 16.65 -16.97
CA LYS A 101 -2.14 16.87 -18.22
C LYS A 101 -2.66 15.54 -18.79
N TRP A 102 -1.87 14.48 -18.75
CA TRP A 102 -2.33 13.17 -19.20
C TRP A 102 -3.52 12.66 -18.37
N ILE A 103 -3.49 12.83 -17.05
CA ILE A 103 -4.58 12.43 -16.14
C ILE A 103 -5.86 13.21 -16.41
N GLU A 104 -5.75 14.52 -16.63
CA GLU A 104 -6.87 15.39 -17.00
C GLU A 104 -7.53 14.90 -18.30
N ASP A 105 -6.70 14.65 -19.32
CA ASP A 105 -7.16 14.38 -20.68
C ASP A 105 -7.58 12.91 -20.90
N ASN A 106 -7.00 11.94 -20.18
CA ASN A 106 -7.08 10.51 -20.56
C ASN A 106 -7.50 9.53 -19.45
N LEU A 107 -7.33 9.85 -18.16
CA LEU A 107 -7.58 8.87 -17.10
C LEU A 107 -9.09 8.67 -16.89
N ASP A 108 -9.66 7.57 -17.40
CA ASP A 108 -11.07 7.21 -17.25
C ASP A 108 -11.25 5.84 -16.58
N PHE A 109 -12.16 5.79 -15.61
CA PHE A 109 -12.51 4.57 -14.85
C PHE A 109 -13.82 3.93 -15.32
N SER A 110 -14.40 4.40 -16.43
CA SER A 110 -15.62 3.85 -17.04
C SER A 110 -15.36 2.64 -17.95
N VAL A 111 -14.27 1.93 -17.70
CA VAL A 111 -13.80 0.79 -18.49
C VAL A 111 -14.42 -0.52 -18.02
N ASN A 112 -14.76 -1.41 -18.96
CA ASN A 112 -15.21 -2.76 -18.65
C ASN A 112 -14.01 -3.67 -18.37
N SER A 113 -13.33 -3.40 -17.27
CA SER A 113 -12.09 -4.08 -16.90
C SER A 113 -12.14 -4.50 -15.45
N GLU A 114 -11.65 -5.70 -15.18
CA GLU A 114 -11.47 -6.21 -13.83
C GLU A 114 -10.09 -5.78 -13.31
N VAL A 115 -10.05 -5.28 -12.08
CA VAL A 115 -8.82 -4.76 -11.45
C VAL A 115 -8.68 -5.32 -10.04
N SER A 116 -7.45 -5.42 -9.55
CA SER A 116 -7.16 -5.70 -8.14
C SER A 116 -7.51 -4.47 -7.31
N VAL A 117 -8.39 -4.65 -6.33
CA VAL A 117 -8.81 -3.59 -5.41
C VAL A 117 -7.63 -3.07 -4.61
N PHE A 118 -6.76 -3.98 -4.15
CA PHE A 118 -5.55 -3.64 -3.40
C PHE A 118 -4.56 -2.83 -4.24
N GLU A 119 -4.16 -3.33 -5.41
CA GLU A 119 -3.16 -2.66 -6.26
C GLU A 119 -3.64 -1.29 -6.75
N VAL A 120 -4.93 -1.18 -7.12
CA VAL A 120 -5.52 0.08 -7.53
C VAL A 120 -5.65 1.05 -6.35
N ASN A 121 -5.95 0.57 -5.15
CA ASN A 121 -5.98 1.41 -3.96
C ASN A 121 -4.60 2.00 -3.66
N ILE A 122 -3.57 1.17 -3.48
CA ILE A 122 -2.27 1.65 -3.00
C ILE A 122 -1.53 2.49 -4.04
N ARG A 123 -1.70 2.21 -5.34
CA ARG A 123 -0.98 2.92 -6.40
C ARG A 123 -1.75 4.12 -6.95
N PHE A 124 -3.00 3.91 -7.35
CA PHE A 124 -3.78 4.97 -7.97
C PHE A 124 -4.39 5.91 -6.94
N ILE A 125 -5.15 5.38 -5.98
CA ILE A 125 -5.75 6.25 -4.95
C ILE A 125 -4.62 6.85 -4.09
N GLY A 126 -3.66 6.04 -3.65
CA GLY A 126 -2.47 6.52 -2.93
C GLY A 126 -1.72 7.62 -3.69
N GLY A 127 -1.30 7.36 -4.93
CA GLY A 127 -0.55 8.31 -5.75
C GLY A 127 -1.33 9.60 -6.07
N LEU A 128 -2.62 9.51 -6.37
CA LEU A 128 -3.47 10.69 -6.59
C LEU A 128 -3.67 11.51 -5.30
N LEU A 129 -3.85 10.85 -4.15
CA LEU A 129 -3.92 11.55 -2.87
C LEU A 129 -2.61 12.25 -2.54
N ALA A 130 -1.47 11.58 -2.73
CA ALA A 130 -0.14 12.17 -2.51
C ALA A 130 0.09 13.38 -3.42
N ALA A 131 -0.20 13.25 -4.73
CA ALA A 131 -0.11 14.34 -5.68
C ALA A 131 -1.01 15.52 -5.30
N TYR A 132 -2.25 15.26 -4.84
CA TYR A 132 -3.15 16.30 -4.33
C TYR A 132 -2.56 17.04 -3.14
N TYR A 133 -2.11 16.32 -2.11
CA TYR A 133 -1.57 16.98 -0.92
C TYR A 133 -0.32 17.79 -1.22
N LEU A 134 0.58 17.29 -2.10
CA LEU A 134 1.81 17.96 -2.49
C LEU A 134 1.60 19.22 -3.34
N SER A 135 0.67 19.16 -4.30
CA SER A 135 0.51 20.21 -5.32
C SER A 135 -0.69 21.14 -5.09
N GLY A 136 -1.72 20.69 -4.37
CA GLY A 136 -3.01 21.38 -4.24
C GLY A 136 -3.92 21.27 -5.47
N GLU A 137 -3.52 20.55 -6.52
CA GLU A 137 -4.28 20.43 -7.77
C GLU A 137 -5.52 19.53 -7.60
N GLU A 138 -6.72 20.12 -7.64
CA GLU A 138 -7.99 19.44 -7.34
C GLU A 138 -8.30 18.26 -8.28
N ILE A 139 -7.72 18.22 -9.48
CA ILE A 139 -7.92 17.09 -10.42
C ILE A 139 -7.56 15.75 -9.76
N PHE A 140 -6.48 15.70 -8.99
CA PHE A 140 -6.03 14.45 -8.39
C PHE A 140 -7.03 13.95 -7.33
N LYS A 141 -7.53 14.86 -6.49
CA LYS A 141 -8.61 14.55 -5.53
C LYS A 141 -9.88 14.08 -6.24
N ILE A 142 -10.29 14.76 -7.32
CA ILE A 142 -11.46 14.37 -8.11
C ILE A 142 -11.30 12.94 -8.65
N LYS A 143 -10.16 12.62 -9.27
CA LYS A 143 -9.89 11.28 -9.82
C LYS A 143 -9.79 10.22 -8.73
N ALA A 144 -9.19 10.52 -7.58
CA ALA A 144 -9.10 9.60 -6.44
C ALA A 144 -10.51 9.22 -5.95
N VAL A 145 -11.41 10.20 -5.82
CA VAL A 145 -12.80 9.97 -5.39
C VAL A 145 -13.58 9.16 -6.44
N GLN A 146 -13.46 9.52 -7.73
CA GLN A 146 -14.11 8.78 -8.81
C GLN A 146 -13.71 7.29 -8.80
N LEU A 147 -12.43 7.00 -8.62
CA LEU A 147 -11.93 5.64 -8.55
C LEU A 147 -12.42 4.92 -7.29
N ALA A 148 -12.37 5.58 -6.13
CA ALA A 148 -12.85 5.01 -4.88
C ALA A 148 -14.33 4.59 -4.95
N GLU A 149 -15.18 5.39 -5.60
CA GLU A 149 -16.59 5.04 -5.84
C GLU A 149 -16.72 3.74 -6.65
N LYS A 150 -15.83 3.50 -7.61
CA LYS A 150 -15.80 2.26 -8.39
C LYS A 150 -15.33 1.04 -7.59
N LEU A 151 -14.58 1.25 -6.50
CA LEU A 151 -14.11 0.16 -5.64
C LEU A 151 -15.12 -0.23 -4.54
N LEU A 152 -16.07 0.65 -4.19
CA LEU A 152 -17.08 0.37 -3.16
C LEU A 152 -17.86 -0.95 -3.36
N PRO A 153 -18.22 -1.37 -4.59
CA PRO A 153 -18.86 -2.67 -4.82
C PRO A 153 -18.05 -3.88 -4.37
N ALA A 154 -16.72 -3.78 -4.27
CA ALA A 154 -15.88 -4.87 -3.77
C ALA A 154 -16.27 -5.30 -2.35
N PHE A 155 -16.78 -4.39 -1.53
CA PHE A 155 -17.22 -4.63 -0.16
C PHE A 155 -18.64 -5.23 -0.06
N ASN A 156 -19.29 -5.51 -1.18
CA ASN A 156 -20.62 -6.12 -1.20
C ASN A 156 -20.52 -7.64 -1.01
N THR A 157 -20.09 -8.03 0.18
CA THR A 157 -19.99 -9.41 0.65
C THR A 157 -20.78 -9.58 1.94
N PRO A 158 -21.23 -10.81 2.29
CA PRO A 158 -21.97 -11.04 3.53
C PRO A 158 -21.25 -10.54 4.79
N THR A 159 -19.91 -10.61 4.80
CA THR A 159 -19.09 -10.18 5.95
C THR A 159 -18.62 -8.73 5.86
N GLY A 160 -18.70 -8.09 4.70
CA GLY A 160 -18.08 -6.79 4.43
C GLY A 160 -16.56 -6.84 4.18
N ILE A 161 -15.91 -8.01 4.27
CA ILE A 161 -14.53 -8.20 3.77
C ILE A 161 -14.57 -8.12 2.24
N PRO A 162 -13.77 -7.25 1.60
CA PRO A 162 -13.87 -7.02 0.17
C PRO A 162 -13.40 -8.21 -0.66
N TRP A 163 -13.95 -8.32 -1.86
CA TRP A 163 -13.37 -9.11 -2.94
C TRP A 163 -11.99 -8.59 -3.33
N ALA A 164 -11.09 -9.49 -3.73
CA ALA A 164 -9.76 -9.15 -4.24
C ALA A 164 -9.83 -8.34 -5.55
N MET A 165 -10.75 -8.73 -6.44
CA MET A 165 -10.93 -8.15 -7.76
C MET A 165 -12.32 -7.55 -7.90
N VAL A 166 -12.44 -6.45 -8.66
CA VAL A 166 -13.72 -5.82 -9.02
C VAL A 166 -13.69 -5.33 -10.46
N ASN A 167 -14.81 -5.47 -11.17
CA ASN A 167 -15.00 -4.86 -12.48
C ASN A 167 -15.47 -3.41 -12.33
N LEU A 168 -14.72 -2.45 -12.89
CA LEU A 168 -14.97 -1.00 -12.73
C LEU A 168 -16.28 -0.51 -13.40
N LYS A 169 -16.84 -1.28 -14.33
CA LYS A 169 -18.12 -0.96 -15.00
C LYS A 169 -19.30 -1.65 -14.33
N SER A 170 -19.22 -2.97 -14.14
CA SER A 170 -20.35 -3.76 -13.63
C SER A 170 -20.43 -3.82 -12.11
N GLY A 171 -19.34 -3.53 -11.40
CA GLY A 171 -19.23 -3.68 -9.94
C GLY A 171 -19.21 -5.13 -9.46
N VAL A 172 -19.16 -6.11 -10.37
CA VAL A 172 -19.04 -7.53 -10.01
C VAL A 172 -17.65 -7.79 -9.46
N GLY A 173 -17.57 -8.39 -8.28
CA GLY A 173 -16.31 -8.76 -7.63
C GLY A 173 -16.13 -10.26 -7.45
N ARG A 174 -14.86 -10.67 -7.36
CA ARG A 174 -14.46 -12.06 -7.09
C ARG A 174 -13.11 -12.11 -6.39
N ASN A 175 -12.78 -13.27 -5.82
CA ASN A 175 -11.43 -13.56 -5.33
C ASN A 175 -10.57 -14.26 -6.39
N TRP A 176 -9.28 -14.36 -6.09
CA TRP A 176 -8.34 -15.14 -6.90
C TRP A 176 -8.74 -16.62 -6.94
N GLY A 177 -8.69 -17.22 -8.13
CA GLY A 177 -9.11 -18.63 -8.31
C GLY A 177 -8.26 -19.64 -7.54
N TRP A 178 -7.03 -19.28 -7.19
CA TRP A 178 -6.10 -20.11 -6.42
C TRP A 178 -6.20 -19.87 -4.90
N ALA A 179 -6.94 -18.84 -4.44
CA ALA A 179 -7.00 -18.50 -3.03
C ALA A 179 -7.74 -19.57 -2.23
N SER A 180 -7.14 -19.98 -1.11
CA SER A 180 -7.66 -21.01 -0.22
C SER A 180 -9.15 -20.81 0.07
N ALA A 181 -10.00 -21.79 -0.26
CA ALA A 181 -11.44 -21.77 -0.01
C ALA A 181 -12.15 -20.49 -0.53
N GLY A 182 -11.67 -19.92 -1.65
CA GLY A 182 -12.23 -18.68 -2.22
C GLY A 182 -12.07 -17.47 -1.31
N SER A 183 -11.02 -17.45 -0.48
CA SER A 183 -10.77 -16.38 0.51
C SER A 183 -10.20 -15.11 -0.09
N SER A 184 -10.41 -14.01 0.60
CA SER A 184 -9.69 -12.74 0.38
C SER A 184 -8.34 -12.79 1.12
N ILE A 185 -7.38 -12.00 0.64
CA ILE A 185 -6.00 -12.03 1.14
C ILE A 185 -5.80 -10.96 2.22
N LEU A 186 -5.16 -11.32 3.34
CA LEU A 186 -4.97 -10.44 4.50
C LEU A 186 -4.31 -9.10 4.14
N ALA A 187 -3.18 -9.12 3.43
CA ALA A 187 -2.53 -7.90 2.96
C ALA A 187 -3.39 -7.11 1.97
N GLU A 188 -4.28 -7.75 1.20
CA GLU A 188 -5.09 -7.01 0.23
C GLU A 188 -6.21 -6.21 0.92
N PHE A 189 -7.00 -6.85 1.77
CA PHE A 189 -8.08 -6.16 2.47
C PHE A 189 -7.61 -5.36 3.69
N GLY A 190 -6.44 -5.71 4.24
CA GLY A 190 -5.80 -5.04 5.36
C GLY A 190 -5.17 -3.69 5.01
N THR A 191 -4.86 -3.49 3.73
CA THR A 191 -4.05 -2.37 3.23
C THR A 191 -4.89 -1.43 2.37
N LEU A 192 -6.08 -1.10 2.88
CA LEU A 192 -7.01 -0.10 2.32
C LEU A 192 -7.23 1.09 3.25
N HIS A 193 -6.71 0.99 4.49
CA HIS A 193 -7.14 1.81 5.61
C HIS A 193 -6.78 3.28 5.44
N MET A 194 -5.53 3.59 5.10
CA MET A 194 -5.06 4.98 5.05
C MET A 194 -5.76 5.77 3.96
N GLU A 195 -5.86 5.21 2.75
CA GLU A 195 -6.47 5.85 1.60
C GLU A 195 -7.96 6.08 1.85
N PHE A 196 -8.68 5.09 2.39
CA PHE A 196 -10.11 5.21 2.68
C PHE A 196 -10.40 6.20 3.82
N VAL A 197 -9.52 6.32 4.82
CA VAL A 197 -9.63 7.36 5.84
C VAL A 197 -9.50 8.75 5.20
N HIS A 198 -8.48 8.96 4.37
CA HIS A 198 -8.29 10.23 3.67
C HIS A 198 -9.41 10.54 2.67
N LEU A 199 -9.96 9.53 1.98
CA LEU A 199 -11.13 9.72 1.12
C LEU A 199 -12.34 10.21 1.92
N SER A 200 -12.60 9.64 3.10
CA SER A 200 -13.67 10.15 3.97
C SER A 200 -13.40 11.57 4.48
N TYR A 201 -12.17 11.88 4.83
CA TYR A 201 -11.75 13.24 5.22
C TYR A 201 -11.99 14.24 4.09
N LEU A 202 -11.51 13.95 2.88
CA LEU A 202 -11.56 14.86 1.73
C LEU A 202 -12.96 15.06 1.14
N THR A 203 -13.84 14.06 1.29
CA THR A 203 -15.19 14.10 0.71
C THR A 203 -16.27 14.46 1.73
N GLY A 204 -15.98 14.36 3.03
CA GLY A 204 -16.99 14.35 4.09
C GLY A 204 -17.92 13.13 4.06
N ASN A 205 -17.72 12.17 3.15
CA ASN A 205 -18.54 10.98 3.04
C ASN A 205 -17.99 9.88 3.96
N PRO A 206 -18.71 9.47 5.03
CA PRO A 206 -18.17 8.51 6.00
C PRO A 206 -18.15 7.07 5.48
N VAL A 207 -18.63 6.80 4.26
CA VAL A 207 -18.71 5.43 3.72
C VAL A 207 -17.34 4.76 3.66
N TYR A 208 -16.29 5.48 3.22
CA TYR A 208 -14.95 4.92 3.05
C TYR A 208 -14.36 4.49 4.40
N PHE A 209 -14.33 5.41 5.37
CA PHE A 209 -13.92 5.14 6.75
C PHE A 209 -14.70 3.97 7.36
N LYS A 210 -16.03 3.94 7.21
CA LYS A 210 -16.87 2.87 7.75
C LYS A 210 -16.51 1.50 7.17
N LYS A 211 -16.14 1.41 5.88
CA LYS A 211 -15.74 0.13 5.26
C LYS A 211 -14.47 -0.44 5.90
N VAL A 212 -13.41 0.38 6.05
CA VAL A 212 -12.14 -0.11 6.60
C VAL A 212 -12.16 -0.31 8.11
N MET A 213 -12.96 0.47 8.85
CA MET A 213 -13.21 0.21 10.27
C MET A 213 -14.01 -1.06 10.51
N HIS A 214 -14.92 -1.43 9.60
CA HIS A 214 -15.66 -2.68 9.69
C HIS A 214 -14.73 -3.89 9.58
N ILE A 215 -13.73 -3.85 8.69
CA ILE A 215 -12.70 -4.89 8.58
C ILE A 215 -11.99 -5.09 9.92
N ARG A 216 -11.51 -4.00 10.54
CA ARG A 216 -10.82 -4.06 11.85
C ARG A 216 -11.68 -4.67 12.94
N LYS A 217 -12.92 -4.18 13.09
CA LYS A 217 -13.88 -4.68 14.09
C LYS A 217 -14.19 -6.16 13.92
N LEU A 218 -14.22 -6.65 12.67
CA LEU A 218 -14.39 -8.06 12.38
C LEU A 218 -13.15 -8.84 12.84
N LEU A 219 -11.96 -8.46 12.39
CA LEU A 219 -10.70 -9.14 12.71
C LEU A 219 -10.42 -9.23 14.21
N GLN A 220 -10.79 -8.21 14.98
CA GLN A 220 -10.62 -8.21 16.44
C GLN A 220 -11.47 -9.25 17.17
N LYS A 221 -12.65 -9.56 16.63
CA LYS A 221 -13.56 -10.55 17.21
C LYS A 221 -13.19 -11.98 16.79
N MET A 222 -12.26 -12.13 15.86
CA MET A 222 -11.83 -13.43 15.39
C MET A 222 -10.75 -14.02 16.29
N ASP A 223 -10.84 -15.32 16.55
CA ASP A 223 -9.76 -16.07 17.16
C ASP A 223 -8.52 -16.04 16.25
N ARG A 224 -7.36 -15.79 16.84
CA ARG A 224 -6.06 -15.76 16.17
C ARG A 224 -5.26 -16.99 16.59
N PRO A 225 -5.09 -18.01 15.72
CA PRO A 225 -4.29 -19.19 16.05
C PRO A 225 -2.86 -18.78 16.46
N ASN A 226 -2.44 -19.11 17.69
CA ASN A 226 -1.16 -18.68 18.26
C ASN A 226 -0.93 -17.15 18.29
N GLY A 227 -2.01 -16.35 18.29
CA GLY A 227 -1.93 -14.89 18.16
C GLY A 227 -1.59 -14.39 16.75
N LEU A 228 -1.38 -15.30 15.79
CA LEU A 228 -1.04 -14.99 14.41
C LEU A 228 -2.31 -14.76 13.57
N TYR A 229 -2.19 -13.91 12.56
CA TYR A 229 -3.23 -13.68 11.57
C TYR A 229 -3.01 -14.61 10.37
N PRO A 230 -3.94 -15.52 10.04
CA PRO A 230 -3.89 -16.25 8.78
C PRO A 230 -4.07 -15.31 7.58
N ASN A 231 -3.37 -15.60 6.48
CA ASN A 231 -3.35 -14.77 5.27
C ASN A 231 -4.65 -14.88 4.43
N TYR A 232 -5.56 -15.78 4.79
CA TYR A 232 -6.77 -16.08 4.01
C TYR A 232 -8.02 -15.97 4.87
N LEU A 233 -8.93 -15.05 4.52
CA LEU A 233 -10.23 -14.88 5.19
C LEU A 233 -11.38 -15.02 4.19
N ASN A 234 -12.31 -15.95 4.42
CA ASN A 234 -13.43 -16.14 3.52
C ASN A 234 -14.46 -15.00 3.68
N PRO A 235 -14.73 -14.21 2.62
CA PRO A 235 -15.60 -13.02 2.74
C PRO A 235 -17.10 -13.36 2.80
N ARG A 236 -17.48 -14.63 2.58
CA ARG A 236 -18.87 -15.09 2.71
C ARG A 236 -19.17 -15.62 4.10
N THR A 237 -18.22 -16.35 4.71
CA THR A 237 -18.43 -17.04 5.99
C THR A 237 -17.77 -16.36 7.18
N GLY A 238 -16.80 -15.48 6.95
CA GLY A 238 -16.02 -14.82 8.02
C GLY A 238 -15.11 -15.80 8.76
N ARG A 239 -14.75 -16.92 8.13
CA ARG A 239 -13.83 -17.93 8.70
C ARG A 239 -12.48 -17.86 8.01
N TRP A 240 -11.43 -18.08 8.79
CA TRP A 240 -10.09 -18.29 8.26
C TRP A 240 -10.06 -19.46 7.27
N GLY A 241 -9.29 -19.30 6.21
CA GLY A 241 -8.92 -20.38 5.30
C GLY A 241 -7.78 -21.22 5.89
N GLN A 242 -6.81 -21.60 5.07
CA GLN A 242 -5.58 -22.24 5.56
C GLN A 242 -4.86 -21.34 6.56
N TYR A 243 -4.34 -21.95 7.64
CA TYR A 243 -3.59 -21.26 8.69
C TYR A 243 -2.13 -21.05 8.26
N HIS A 244 -1.98 -20.29 7.19
CA HIS A 244 -0.70 -19.79 6.69
C HIS A 244 -0.53 -18.35 7.16
N THR A 245 0.59 -18.04 7.79
CA THR A 245 0.94 -16.68 8.20
C THR A 245 2.33 -16.34 7.68
N SER A 246 2.48 -15.15 7.12
CA SER A 246 3.76 -14.62 6.65
C SER A 246 3.78 -13.11 6.89
N VAL A 247 4.97 -12.59 7.24
CA VAL A 247 5.27 -11.13 7.23
C VAL A 247 5.91 -10.74 5.89
N GLY A 248 5.95 -11.65 4.91
CA GLY A 248 6.16 -11.33 3.50
C GLY A 248 4.83 -11.28 2.76
N GLY A 249 4.86 -11.65 1.48
CA GLY A 249 3.68 -11.58 0.61
C GLY A 249 2.44 -12.23 1.22
N LEU A 250 1.27 -11.64 0.91
CA LEU A 250 -0.07 -12.00 1.39
C LEU A 250 -0.39 -11.56 2.83
N GLY A 251 0.58 -11.14 3.64
CA GLY A 251 0.35 -10.67 5.02
C GLY A 251 1.07 -9.35 5.39
N ASP A 252 2.27 -9.11 4.86
CA ASP A 252 3.12 -7.93 5.06
C ASP A 252 2.40 -6.62 5.41
N SER A 253 1.76 -5.99 4.43
CA SER A 253 1.28 -4.60 4.52
C SER A 253 0.06 -4.44 5.43
N PHE A 254 -0.62 -5.54 5.82
CA PHE A 254 -1.61 -5.48 6.88
C PHE A 254 -0.97 -5.04 8.21
N TYR A 255 0.17 -5.63 8.58
CA TYR A 255 0.89 -5.26 9.81
C TYR A 255 1.42 -3.83 9.73
N GLU A 256 1.91 -3.45 8.55
CA GLU A 256 2.36 -2.08 8.25
C GLU A 256 1.25 -1.05 8.50
N TYR A 257 0.03 -1.32 8.00
CA TYR A 257 -1.10 -0.40 8.09
C TYR A 257 -1.71 -0.33 9.49
N LEU A 258 -1.49 -1.32 10.36
CA LEU A 258 -1.84 -1.16 11.77
C LEU A 258 -0.98 -0.08 12.43
N LEU A 259 0.34 -0.12 12.22
CA LEU A 259 1.23 0.91 12.75
C LEU A 259 0.97 2.27 12.10
N LYS A 260 0.93 2.32 10.77
CA LYS A 260 0.79 3.58 10.04
C LYS A 260 -0.55 4.26 10.29
N ALA A 261 -1.65 3.51 10.46
CA ALA A 261 -2.93 4.14 10.81
C ALA A 261 -2.88 4.82 12.19
N TRP A 262 -2.23 4.21 13.18
CA TRP A 262 -2.01 4.85 14.47
C TRP A 262 -1.20 6.15 14.30
N LEU A 263 -0.07 6.11 13.60
CA LEU A 263 0.75 7.30 13.35
C LEU A 263 -0.02 8.40 12.60
N MET A 264 -0.71 8.04 11.52
CA MET A 264 -1.47 8.96 10.66
C MET A 264 -2.66 9.60 11.40
N SER A 265 -3.21 8.92 12.40
CA SER A 265 -4.28 9.44 13.27
C SER A 265 -3.81 10.43 14.35
N ASP A 266 -2.57 10.93 14.25
CA ASP A 266 -1.90 11.67 15.33
C ASP A 266 -1.88 10.86 16.63
N LYS A 267 -1.56 9.57 16.51
CA LYS A 267 -1.49 8.59 17.61
C LYS A 267 -2.81 8.38 18.38
N THR A 268 -3.97 8.78 17.84
CA THR A 268 -5.29 8.65 18.50
C THR A 268 -6.02 7.31 18.24
N ASP A 269 -5.66 6.59 17.18
CA ASP A 269 -6.18 5.25 16.89
C ASP A 269 -5.45 4.19 17.76
N HIS A 270 -5.77 4.19 19.05
CA HIS A 270 -5.22 3.26 20.04
C HIS A 270 -5.56 1.79 19.72
N GLU A 271 -6.62 1.58 18.96
CA GLU A 271 -7.04 0.26 18.50
C GLU A 271 -6.02 -0.32 17.53
N ALA A 272 -5.62 0.46 16.53
CA ALA A 272 -4.58 0.08 15.57
C ALA A 272 -3.25 -0.21 16.28
N ARG A 273 -2.85 0.65 17.24
CA ARG A 273 -1.64 0.45 18.04
C ARG A 273 -1.67 -0.88 18.80
N LYS A 274 -2.78 -1.18 19.48
CA LYS A 274 -2.91 -2.45 20.21
C LYS A 274 -2.85 -3.65 19.28
N MET A 275 -3.54 -3.61 18.15
CA MET A 275 -3.51 -4.70 17.17
C MET A 275 -2.10 -4.93 16.62
N TYR A 276 -1.35 -3.84 16.36
CA TYR A 276 0.05 -3.89 15.94
C TYR A 276 0.92 -4.55 17.02
N ASP A 277 0.90 -4.02 18.25
CA ASP A 277 1.72 -4.53 19.35
C ASP A 277 1.47 -6.03 19.61
N ASP A 278 0.19 -6.43 19.69
CA ASP A 278 -0.18 -7.84 19.88
C ASP A 278 0.30 -8.73 18.71
N ALA A 279 0.27 -8.21 17.47
CA ALA A 279 0.72 -8.95 16.30
C ALA A 279 2.25 -9.12 16.28
N ILE A 280 2.99 -8.07 16.62
CA ILE A 280 4.46 -8.11 16.66
C ILE A 280 4.94 -9.06 17.74
N GLU A 281 4.34 -9.06 18.93
CA GLU A 281 4.70 -10.02 19.98
C GLU A 281 4.51 -11.48 19.54
N ALA A 282 3.43 -11.78 18.81
CA ALA A 282 3.20 -13.11 18.24
C ALA A 282 4.22 -13.44 17.13
N ILE A 283 4.54 -12.49 16.25
CA ILE A 283 5.53 -12.63 15.18
C ILE A 283 6.93 -12.91 15.76
N GLU A 284 7.37 -12.15 16.76
CA GLU A 284 8.66 -12.36 17.42
C GLU A 284 8.75 -13.77 18.03
N LYS A 285 7.71 -14.18 18.74
CA LYS A 285 7.65 -15.49 19.39
C LYS A 285 7.72 -16.63 18.37
N HIS A 286 6.91 -16.56 17.30
CA HIS A 286 6.67 -17.71 16.43
C HIS A 286 7.49 -17.70 15.14
N LEU A 287 7.70 -16.54 14.53
CA LEU A 287 8.26 -16.42 13.18
C LEU A 287 9.73 -15.96 13.18
N ILE A 288 10.16 -15.15 14.16
CA ILE A 288 11.54 -14.66 14.20
C ILE A 288 12.47 -15.73 14.76
N LYS A 289 13.56 -16.01 14.03
CA LYS A 289 14.61 -16.97 14.42
C LYS A 289 16.00 -16.46 14.02
N LYS A 290 17.02 -17.05 14.64
CA LYS A 290 18.44 -16.82 14.31
C LYS A 290 18.98 -18.01 13.51
N SER A 291 19.65 -17.73 12.39
CA SER A 291 20.34 -18.73 11.59
C SER A 291 21.61 -19.24 12.30
N ARG A 292 22.20 -20.33 11.80
CA ARG A 292 23.48 -20.84 12.34
C ARG A 292 24.62 -19.81 12.21
N GLY A 293 24.60 -19.00 11.15
CA GLY A 293 25.56 -17.90 10.94
C GLY A 293 25.20 -16.62 11.70
N GLY A 294 24.20 -16.67 12.59
CA GLY A 294 23.84 -15.55 13.44
C GLY A 294 22.96 -14.48 12.80
N LEU A 295 22.36 -14.73 11.63
CA LEU A 295 21.43 -13.80 10.97
C LEU A 295 20.01 -13.94 11.52
N ILE A 296 19.37 -12.83 11.89
CA ILE A 296 17.97 -12.81 12.32
C ILE A 296 17.06 -12.73 11.11
N PHE A 297 16.12 -13.66 10.97
CA PHE A 297 15.19 -13.71 9.85
C PHE A 297 13.76 -13.96 10.34
N ILE A 298 12.79 -13.58 9.49
CA ILE A 298 11.37 -13.84 9.71
C ILE A 298 10.95 -15.01 8.83
N GLY A 299 10.65 -16.16 9.44
CA GLY A 299 10.15 -17.34 8.75
C GLY A 299 8.67 -17.26 8.42
N GLU A 300 8.17 -18.25 7.67
CA GLU A 300 6.74 -18.41 7.38
C GLU A 300 6.12 -19.50 8.25
N TRP A 301 4.91 -19.28 8.76
CA TRP A 301 4.19 -20.28 9.52
C TRP A 301 3.16 -20.98 8.62
N LYS A 302 3.29 -22.30 8.43
CA LYS A 302 2.35 -23.09 7.61
C LYS A 302 1.98 -24.37 8.34
N ASN A 303 0.68 -24.61 8.48
CA ASN A 303 0.13 -25.86 9.03
C ASN A 303 0.79 -26.27 10.36
N GLY A 304 1.00 -25.30 11.26
CA GLY A 304 1.60 -25.53 12.58
C GLY A 304 3.13 -25.60 12.62
N HIS A 305 3.82 -25.43 11.49
CA HIS A 305 5.26 -25.54 11.37
C HIS A 305 5.88 -24.25 10.83
N LEU A 306 7.09 -23.94 11.31
CA LEU A 306 7.88 -22.83 10.81
C LEU A 306 8.73 -23.28 9.61
N GLU A 307 8.49 -22.70 8.45
CA GLU A 307 9.38 -22.75 7.30
C GLU A 307 10.47 -21.69 7.43
N LYS A 308 11.74 -22.12 7.40
CA LYS A 308 12.92 -21.25 7.54
C LYS A 308 13.27 -20.56 6.22
N LYS A 309 12.34 -19.75 5.72
CA LYS A 309 12.45 -18.97 4.49
C LYS A 309 11.98 -17.55 4.76
N MET A 310 12.75 -16.58 4.28
CA MET A 310 12.38 -15.17 4.31
C MET A 310 12.38 -14.65 2.87
N GLY A 311 11.26 -14.09 2.43
CA GLY A 311 11.16 -13.44 1.12
C GLY A 311 11.67 -12.01 1.16
N HIS A 312 12.07 -11.47 0.01
CA HIS A 312 12.51 -10.08 -0.12
C HIS A 312 11.47 -9.08 0.41
N LEU A 313 10.18 -9.33 0.14
CA LEU A 313 9.08 -8.50 0.65
C LEU A 313 9.13 -8.33 2.17
N ALA A 314 9.52 -9.36 2.93
CA ALA A 314 9.59 -9.28 4.40
C ALA A 314 10.69 -8.33 4.92
N CYS A 315 11.60 -7.85 4.06
CA CYS A 315 12.62 -6.88 4.43
C CYS A 315 12.04 -5.52 4.83
N PHE A 316 10.82 -5.18 4.38
CA PHE A 316 10.12 -3.97 4.83
C PHE A 316 9.96 -3.93 6.36
N ALA A 317 9.87 -5.12 7.00
CA ALA A 317 9.64 -5.25 8.42
C ALA A 317 10.76 -4.60 9.26
N GLY A 318 12.00 -4.53 8.73
CA GLY A 318 13.09 -3.83 9.42
C GLY A 318 12.77 -2.34 9.63
N GLY A 319 12.28 -1.68 8.58
CA GLY A 319 11.80 -0.30 8.65
C GLY A 319 10.54 -0.15 9.49
N MET A 320 9.61 -1.13 9.41
CA MET A 320 8.40 -1.13 10.24
C MET A 320 8.72 -1.22 11.75
N PHE A 321 9.65 -2.10 12.16
CA PHE A 321 10.06 -2.22 13.56
C PHE A 321 10.74 -0.94 14.04
N ALA A 322 11.66 -0.38 13.25
CA ALA A 322 12.32 0.87 13.59
C ALA A 322 11.32 2.05 13.71
N LEU A 323 10.36 2.15 12.78
CA LEU A 323 9.32 3.18 12.80
C LEU A 323 8.38 3.03 14.02
N GLY A 324 8.07 1.79 14.41
CA GLY A 324 7.19 1.49 15.54
C GLY A 324 7.87 1.54 16.92
N ALA A 325 9.19 1.73 16.94
CA ALA A 325 9.98 1.80 18.16
C ALA A 325 9.59 3.03 19.01
N ASP A 326 9.41 4.20 18.38
CA ASP A 326 8.86 5.37 19.05
C ASP A 326 7.38 5.13 19.43
N GLY A 327 7.09 5.36 20.71
CA GLY A 327 5.79 5.06 21.31
C GLY A 327 5.49 3.57 21.53
N SER A 328 6.50 2.69 21.46
CA SER A 328 6.37 1.35 22.01
C SER A 328 6.04 1.35 23.49
N ARG A 329 5.18 0.42 23.90
CA ARG A 329 4.83 0.24 25.31
C ARG A 329 6.05 -0.29 26.06
N THR A 330 6.24 0.16 27.31
CA THR A 330 7.17 -0.42 28.30
C THR A 330 8.65 -0.50 27.86
N ASP A 331 9.30 0.63 27.56
CA ASP A 331 10.77 0.73 27.35
C ASP A 331 11.36 -0.25 26.29
N LYS A 332 10.53 -0.70 25.33
CA LYS A 332 10.94 -1.60 24.24
C LYS A 332 11.49 -0.88 23.01
N ALA A 333 11.66 0.45 23.06
CA ALA A 333 12.12 1.23 21.91
C ALA A 333 13.50 0.77 21.43
N GLY A 334 14.44 0.56 22.37
CA GLY A 334 15.77 0.03 22.06
C GLY A 334 15.72 -1.36 21.41
N HIS A 335 14.88 -2.25 21.93
CA HIS A 335 14.67 -3.60 21.37
C HIS A 335 14.19 -3.57 19.92
N TYR A 336 13.18 -2.74 19.60
CA TYR A 336 12.65 -2.68 18.24
C TYR A 336 13.59 -1.98 17.25
N LEU A 337 14.40 -1.01 17.71
CA LEU A 337 15.48 -0.44 16.89
C LEU A 337 16.56 -1.50 16.56
N GLU A 338 16.99 -2.28 17.56
CA GLU A 338 17.95 -3.37 17.36
C GLU A 338 17.38 -4.47 16.45
N LEU A 339 16.13 -4.88 16.65
CA LEU A 339 15.45 -5.84 15.79
C LEU A 339 15.36 -5.32 14.35
N GLY A 340 15.01 -4.04 14.17
CA GLY A 340 15.00 -3.38 12.86
C GLY A 340 16.36 -3.43 12.18
N ALA A 341 17.44 -3.13 12.90
CA ALA A 341 18.81 -3.19 12.41
C ALA A 341 19.26 -4.63 12.05
N GLU A 342 18.89 -5.63 12.86
CA GLU A 342 19.24 -7.03 12.60
C GLU A 342 18.52 -7.61 11.37
N ILE A 343 17.26 -7.21 11.15
CA ILE A 343 16.54 -7.52 9.92
C ILE A 343 17.19 -6.82 8.73
N ALA A 344 17.52 -5.52 8.86
CA ALA A 344 18.21 -4.77 7.80
C ALA A 344 19.56 -5.41 7.44
N ARG A 345 20.35 -5.85 8.43
CA ARG A 345 21.60 -6.58 8.24
C ARG A 345 21.39 -7.88 7.47
N THR A 346 20.37 -8.65 7.82
CA THR A 346 20.06 -9.91 7.11
C THR A 346 19.62 -9.67 5.67
N CYS A 347 18.84 -8.62 5.42
CA CYS A 347 18.47 -8.22 4.08
C CYS A 347 19.67 -7.71 3.27
N HIS A 348 20.56 -6.91 3.88
CA HIS A 348 21.83 -6.50 3.25
C HIS A 348 22.71 -7.69 2.86
N GLU A 349 22.88 -8.66 3.76
CA GLU A 349 23.61 -9.90 3.47
C GLU A 349 22.99 -10.72 2.34
N SER A 350 21.68 -10.62 2.12
CA SER A 350 21.03 -11.28 0.98
C SER A 350 21.39 -10.62 -0.36
N TYR A 351 21.72 -9.32 -0.36
CA TYR A 351 22.19 -8.57 -1.54
C TYR A 351 23.68 -8.80 -1.77
N ASP A 352 24.51 -8.78 -0.72
CA ASP A 352 25.97 -8.91 -0.85
C ASP A 352 26.42 -10.29 -1.36
N ARG A 353 25.54 -11.28 -1.27
CA ARG A 353 25.81 -12.68 -1.66
C ARG A 353 25.22 -13.07 -3.01
N THR A 354 24.80 -12.10 -3.83
CA THR A 354 24.37 -12.31 -5.23
C THR A 354 25.46 -11.87 -6.19
#